data_AF-Q6MR25-F1
#
_entry.id   AF-Q6MR25-F1
#
_cell.length_a   1.000
_cell.length_b   1.000
_cell.length_c   1.000
_cell.angle_alpha   90.00
_cell.angle_beta   90.00
_cell.angle_gamma   90.00
#
_symmetry.space_group_name_H-M   'P 1'
#
loop_
_entity.id
_entity.type
_entity.pdbx_description
1 polymer ?
#
loop_
_entity_poly.entity_id
_entity_poly.type
_entity_poly.pdbx_seq_one_letter_code
_entity_poly.pdbx_strand_id
1 'polypeptide(L)'
;MKRQKSPLQKMSRMMSLILLMAALPFALHLLNEKLSPQRKVASDGGLSSVGSVSDSFDLSEATPEEFKKAFKYQVLKNVELDQFSDGPGIKLGLFLMKSPAGSRVFVCDRYPTVDLLFSAEGVAISGEIPKMVVRIPCVVSDDQNHIAAFPIPFARIFASPVSDFEFDITAPGIREGGKIYFRNVVDEWPREWAWTGVKFYGKDPSDTLEITGYEVISVLGEPLVLPQGQ
;
A
#
# COMPACT_ATOMS: atom_id res chain seq x y z
N MET A 1 -1.10 -63.42 19.84
CA MET A 1 0.29 -63.27 20.33
C MET A 1 0.88 -61.95 19.84
N LYS A 2 1.12 -60.97 20.72
CA LYS A 2 1.80 -59.71 20.36
C LYS A 2 3.32 -59.97 20.33
N ARG A 3 3.95 -59.88 19.15
CA ARG A 3 5.41 -60.00 19.00
C ARG A 3 6.10 -58.88 19.79
N GLN A 4 6.76 -59.26 20.88
CA GLN A 4 7.54 -58.37 21.72
C GLN A 4 8.75 -57.89 20.90
N LYS A 5 8.76 -56.62 20.49
CA LYS A 5 9.87 -56.03 19.72
C LYS A 5 11.10 -55.98 20.60
N SER A 6 12.23 -56.47 20.07
CA SER A 6 13.49 -56.49 20.81
C SER A 6 13.93 -55.06 21.17
N PRO A 7 14.59 -54.87 22.32
CA PRO A 7 15.07 -53.56 22.76
C PRO A 7 15.98 -52.88 21.71
N LEU A 8 16.71 -53.66 20.91
CA LEU A 8 17.52 -53.20 19.79
C LEU A 8 16.70 -52.46 18.71
N GLN A 9 15.48 -52.95 18.40
CA GLN A 9 14.65 -52.34 17.37
C GLN A 9 14.06 -50.99 17.82
N LYS A 10 13.86 -50.81 19.14
CA LYS A 10 13.43 -49.52 19.70
C LYS A 10 14.57 -48.50 19.67
N MET A 11 15.79 -48.93 19.99
CA MET A 11 16.96 -48.06 19.99
C MET A 11 17.31 -47.55 18.58
N SER A 12 17.21 -48.41 17.56
CA SER A 12 17.44 -48.04 16.16
C SER A 12 16.47 -46.96 15.66
N ARG A 13 15.18 -47.08 15.99
CA ARG A 13 14.17 -46.07 15.60
C ARG A 13 14.40 -44.73 16.26
N MET A 14 14.79 -44.73 17.53
CA MET A 14 15.06 -43.50 18.27
C MET A 14 16.29 -42.77 17.72
N MET A 15 17.36 -43.49 17.41
CA MET A 15 18.56 -42.93 16.76
C MET A 15 18.26 -42.33 15.39
N SER A 16 17.46 -43.01 14.57
CA SER A 16 17.07 -42.49 13.24
C SER A 16 16.29 -41.18 13.33
N LEU A 17 15.40 -41.06 14.32
CA LEU A 17 14.57 -39.88 14.50
C LEU A 17 15.39 -38.67 14.99
N ILE A 18 16.37 -38.90 15.88
CA ILE A 18 17.29 -37.85 16.35
C ILE A 18 18.17 -37.34 15.21
N LEU A 19 18.71 -38.24 14.37
CA LEU A 19 19.51 -37.87 13.19
C LEU A 19 18.72 -37.02 12.20
N LEU A 20 17.44 -37.36 11.98
CA LEU A 20 16.59 -36.62 11.04
C LEU A 20 16.26 -35.22 11.56
N MET A 21 16.02 -35.07 12.87
CA MET A 21 15.79 -33.77 13.51
C MET A 21 17.04 -32.89 13.55
N ALA A 22 18.23 -33.50 13.70
CA ALA A 22 19.50 -32.77 13.68
C ALA A 22 19.90 -32.30 12.27
N ALA A 23 19.52 -33.02 11.21
CA ALA A 23 19.85 -32.67 9.83
C ALA A 23 19.02 -31.50 9.28
N LEU A 24 17.80 -31.31 9.78
CA LEU A 24 16.85 -30.32 9.27
C LEU A 24 17.33 -28.85 9.35
N PRO A 25 17.87 -28.34 10.49
CA PRO A 25 18.39 -26.97 10.54
C PRO A 25 19.60 -26.75 9.64
N PHE A 26 20.45 -27.78 9.45
CA PHE A 26 21.62 -27.69 8.57
C PHE A 26 21.20 -27.59 7.09
N ALA A 27 20.19 -28.37 6.69
CA ALA A 27 19.62 -28.28 5.34
C ALA A 27 18.98 -26.90 5.09
N LEU A 28 18.26 -26.34 6.06
CA LEU A 28 17.69 -25.00 5.96
C LEU A 28 18.77 -23.90 5.86
N HIS A 29 19.88 -24.05 6.59
CA HIS A 29 20.98 -23.09 6.52
C HIS A 29 21.68 -23.10 5.14
N LEU A 30 21.93 -24.29 4.58
CA LEU A 30 22.50 -24.43 3.23
C LEU A 30 21.56 -23.91 2.13
N LEU A 31 20.25 -24.10 2.27
CA LEU A 31 19.26 -23.52 1.35
C LEU A 31 19.27 -21.99 1.39
N ASN A 32 19.41 -21.39 2.58
CA ASN A 32 19.46 -19.95 2.73
C ASN A 32 20.74 -19.34 2.09
N GLU A 33 21.90 -19.98 2.27
CA GLU A 33 23.14 -19.52 1.63
C GLU A 33 23.06 -19.58 0.11
N LYS A 34 22.46 -20.63 -0.47
CA LYS A 34 22.32 -20.76 -1.93
C LYS A 34 21.31 -19.78 -2.55
N LEU A 35 20.32 -19.33 -1.80
CA LEU A 35 19.30 -18.40 -2.29
C LEU A 35 19.72 -16.91 -2.13
N SER A 36 20.67 -16.62 -1.25
CA SER A 36 21.19 -15.27 -1.03
C SER A 36 21.84 -14.59 -2.27
N PRO A 37 22.58 -15.29 -3.17
CA PRO A 37 23.23 -14.65 -4.31
C PRO A 37 22.24 -14.34 -5.43
N GLN A 38 21.15 -15.12 -5.56
CA GLN A 38 20.09 -14.81 -6.53
C GLN A 38 19.27 -13.57 -6.14
N ARG A 39 19.31 -13.14 -4.87
CA ARG A 39 18.73 -11.85 -4.45
C ARG A 39 19.64 -10.65 -4.71
N LYS A 40 20.91 -10.85 -5.10
CA LYS A 40 21.90 -9.76 -5.29
C LYS A 40 22.09 -9.29 -6.73
N VAL A 41 21.31 -9.78 -7.70
CA VAL A 41 21.48 -9.43 -9.13
C VAL A 41 20.53 -8.31 -9.62
N ALA A 42 19.88 -7.55 -8.72
CA ALA A 42 19.00 -6.43 -9.10
C ALA A 42 19.55 -5.05 -8.70
N SER A 43 20.87 -4.89 -8.63
CA SER A 43 21.48 -3.57 -8.41
C SER A 43 22.85 -3.51 -9.06
N ASP A 44 22.87 -3.26 -10.37
CA ASP A 44 23.97 -2.54 -10.98
C ASP A 44 23.49 -1.77 -12.21
N GLY A 45 23.97 -0.53 -12.32
CA GLY A 45 23.31 0.56 -13.05
C GLY A 45 23.25 0.43 -14.58
N GLY A 46 22.15 0.94 -15.13
CA GLY A 46 21.97 1.15 -16.56
C GLY A 46 20.61 1.78 -16.84
N LEU A 47 20.61 3.08 -17.08
CA LEU A 47 19.47 3.79 -17.69
C LEU A 47 19.11 3.08 -19.01
N SER A 48 17.80 2.93 -19.28
CA SER A 48 17.21 2.44 -20.54
C SER A 48 17.00 0.94 -20.72
N SER A 49 16.08 0.37 -19.93
CA SER A 49 14.97 -0.43 -20.49
C SER A 49 13.94 -0.66 -19.40
N VAL A 50 12.67 -0.34 -19.68
CA VAL A 50 11.50 -0.78 -18.90
C VAL A 50 11.45 -2.32 -19.04
N GLY A 51 12.30 -3.01 -18.29
CA GLY A 51 12.55 -4.44 -18.38
C GLY A 51 11.62 -5.20 -17.44
N SER A 52 10.68 -5.94 -18.02
CA SER A 52 9.79 -6.93 -17.38
C SER A 52 9.01 -6.47 -16.15
N VAL A 53 8.50 -5.25 -16.15
CA VAL A 53 7.40 -4.97 -15.24
C VAL A 53 6.17 -5.71 -15.80
N SER A 54 5.53 -6.54 -14.96
CA SER A 54 4.59 -7.59 -15.38
C SER A 54 3.42 -7.03 -16.20
N ASP A 55 2.96 -7.63 -17.30
CA ASP A 55 1.84 -7.08 -18.11
C ASP A 55 0.57 -6.71 -17.30
N SER A 56 0.45 -7.19 -16.06
CA SER A 56 -0.66 -6.93 -15.15
C SER A 56 -0.89 -5.48 -14.72
N PHE A 57 0.05 -4.54 -14.86
CA PHE A 57 -0.12 -3.11 -14.49
C PHE A 57 -0.11 -2.16 -15.71
N ASP A 58 0.07 -2.67 -16.94
CA ASP A 58 0.04 -1.87 -18.16
C ASP A 58 -1.39 -1.74 -18.70
N LEU A 59 -1.98 -0.55 -18.57
CA LEU A 59 -3.32 -0.23 -19.09
C LEU A 59 -3.26 0.61 -20.37
N SER A 60 -2.09 0.73 -21.01
CA SER A 60 -1.90 1.62 -22.16
C SER A 60 -2.68 1.22 -23.41
N GLU A 61 -3.00 -0.06 -23.58
CA GLU A 61 -3.79 -0.55 -24.71
C GLU A 61 -5.27 -0.80 -24.36
N ALA A 62 -5.69 -0.48 -23.13
CA ALA A 62 -7.06 -0.65 -22.69
C ALA A 62 -8.00 0.34 -23.42
N THR A 63 -9.18 -0.13 -23.83
CA THR A 63 -10.26 0.75 -24.30
C THR A 63 -10.71 1.69 -23.16
N PRO A 64 -11.37 2.84 -23.44
CA PRO A 64 -11.82 3.75 -22.39
C PRO A 64 -12.68 3.09 -21.30
N GLU A 65 -13.54 2.14 -21.68
CA GLU A 65 -14.40 1.38 -20.78
C GLU A 65 -13.61 0.38 -19.94
N GLU A 66 -12.69 -0.36 -20.57
CA GLU A 66 -11.80 -1.29 -19.87
C GLU A 66 -10.86 -0.55 -18.92
N PHE A 67 -10.30 0.57 -19.36
CA PHE A 67 -9.44 1.44 -18.55
C PHE A 67 -10.16 1.85 -17.28
N LYS A 68 -11.40 2.36 -17.39
CA LYS A 68 -12.21 2.79 -16.24
C LYS A 68 -12.40 1.71 -15.18
N LYS A 69 -12.47 0.44 -15.57
CA LYS A 69 -12.59 -0.69 -14.64
C LYS A 69 -11.22 -1.14 -14.14
N ALA A 70 -10.26 -1.25 -15.06
CA ALA A 70 -8.94 -1.76 -14.78
C ALA A 70 -8.17 -0.82 -13.84
N PHE A 71 -8.19 0.50 -14.03
CA PHE A 71 -7.45 1.42 -13.17
C PHE A 71 -7.90 1.31 -11.71
N LYS A 72 -9.22 1.19 -11.47
CA LYS A 72 -9.78 1.05 -10.12
C LYS A 72 -9.22 -0.20 -9.45
N TYR A 73 -9.27 -1.32 -10.16
CA TYR A 73 -8.72 -2.57 -9.67
C TYR A 73 -7.20 -2.48 -9.47
N GLN A 74 -6.44 -1.88 -10.40
CA GLN A 74 -4.98 -1.77 -10.29
C GLN A 74 -4.54 -0.93 -9.09
N VAL A 75 -5.20 0.20 -8.86
CA VAL A 75 -4.91 1.09 -7.72
C VAL A 75 -5.20 0.37 -6.40
N LEU A 76 -6.25 -0.45 -6.34
CA LEU A 76 -6.76 -1.05 -5.10
C LEU A 76 -6.24 -2.46 -4.80
N LYS A 77 -5.89 -3.28 -5.80
CA LYS A 77 -5.58 -4.72 -5.62
C LYS A 77 -4.37 -5.00 -4.73
N ASN A 78 -3.45 -4.05 -4.64
CA ASN A 78 -2.21 -4.12 -3.86
C ASN A 78 -2.12 -2.94 -2.89
N VAL A 79 -3.25 -2.54 -2.30
CA VAL A 79 -3.22 -1.54 -1.24
C VAL A 79 -2.55 -2.15 -0.01
N GLU A 80 -1.54 -1.45 0.49
CA GLU A 80 -0.80 -1.83 1.69
C GLU A 80 -0.84 -0.68 2.71
N LEU A 81 -0.89 -1.04 3.99
CA LEU A 81 -0.71 -0.09 5.09
C LEU A 81 0.74 -0.12 5.54
N ASP A 82 1.47 0.92 5.22
CA ASP A 82 2.84 1.11 5.68
C ASP A 82 2.84 1.78 7.06
N GLN A 83 3.69 1.30 7.96
CA GLN A 83 3.89 1.89 9.28
C GLN A 83 5.15 2.76 9.26
N PHE A 84 4.98 4.07 9.46
CA PHE A 84 6.07 5.01 9.62
C PHE A 84 6.24 5.40 11.10
N SER A 85 7.33 6.09 11.43
CA SER A 85 7.54 6.63 12.78
C SER A 85 6.43 7.59 13.21
N ASP A 86 5.86 8.32 12.25
CA ASP A 86 4.90 9.38 12.52
C ASP A 86 3.44 8.88 12.45
N GLY A 87 3.21 7.69 11.91
CA GLY A 87 1.88 7.09 11.80
C GLY A 87 1.73 6.19 10.57
N PRO A 88 0.53 5.63 10.35
CA PRO A 88 0.26 4.80 9.18
C PRO A 88 0.23 5.65 7.90
N GLY A 89 0.59 5.05 6.78
CA GLY A 89 0.38 5.58 5.43
C GLY A 89 -0.26 4.53 4.53
N ILE A 90 -0.98 4.98 3.51
CA ILE A 90 -1.58 4.08 2.51
C ILE A 90 -0.70 4.08 1.27
N LYS A 91 -0.26 2.88 0.88
CA LYS A 91 0.46 2.62 -0.36
C LYS A 91 -0.53 2.13 -1.41
N LEU A 92 -0.52 2.75 -2.58
CA LEU A 92 -1.46 2.44 -3.68
C LEU A 92 -0.75 1.70 -4.80
N GLY A 93 -1.49 0.87 -5.56
CA GLY A 93 -0.96 0.26 -6.77
C GLY A 93 -0.64 1.27 -7.86
N LEU A 94 0.51 1.10 -8.51
CA LEU A 94 0.92 1.86 -9.69
C LEU A 94 0.39 1.21 -10.96
N PHE A 95 0.18 2.00 -12.01
CA PHE A 95 -0.15 1.50 -13.35
C PHE A 95 0.41 2.41 -14.44
N LEU A 96 0.59 1.85 -15.64
CA LEU A 96 0.91 2.58 -16.85
C LEU A 96 -0.35 2.90 -17.64
N MET A 97 -0.32 4.02 -18.34
CA MET A 97 -1.39 4.42 -19.25
C MET A 97 -0.82 5.09 -20.51
N LYS A 98 -1.68 5.27 -21.51
CA LYS A 98 -1.32 5.98 -22.73
C LYS A 98 -1.51 7.47 -22.54
N SER A 99 -0.45 8.23 -22.78
CA SER A 99 -0.51 9.69 -22.88
C SER A 99 -1.29 10.11 -24.15
N PRO A 100 -1.74 11.38 -24.24
CA PRO A 100 -2.34 11.90 -25.47
C PRO A 100 -1.44 11.77 -26.71
N ALA A 101 -0.12 11.76 -26.52
CA ALA A 101 0.88 11.55 -27.58
C ALA A 101 1.05 10.07 -27.98
N GLY A 102 0.31 9.15 -27.36
CA GLY A 102 0.39 7.71 -27.63
C GLY A 102 1.52 6.98 -26.90
N SER A 103 2.37 7.69 -26.16
CA SER A 103 3.48 7.10 -25.39
C SER A 103 2.98 6.51 -24.06
N ARG A 104 3.58 5.40 -23.61
CA ARG A 104 3.33 4.80 -22.30
C ARG A 104 3.98 5.62 -21.20
N VAL A 105 3.22 5.99 -20.18
CA VAL A 105 3.66 6.81 -19.05
C VAL A 105 3.07 6.28 -17.75
N PHE A 106 3.72 6.55 -16.62
CA PHE A 106 3.14 6.22 -15.32
C PHE A 106 1.95 7.14 -15.03
N VAL A 107 0.99 6.65 -14.25
CA VAL A 107 -0.13 7.48 -13.79
C VAL A 107 0.33 8.79 -13.15
N CYS A 108 1.42 8.76 -12.37
CA CYS A 108 1.95 9.95 -11.70
C CYS A 108 2.53 11.02 -12.66
N ASP A 109 2.97 10.63 -13.86
CA ASP A 109 3.44 11.60 -14.86
C ASP A 109 2.29 12.46 -15.39
N ARG A 110 1.08 11.88 -15.46
CA ARG A 110 -0.13 12.56 -15.91
C ARG A 110 -0.88 13.24 -14.76
N TYR A 111 -0.95 12.58 -13.62
CA TYR A 111 -1.68 13.00 -12.43
C TYR A 111 -0.71 13.27 -11.28
N PRO A 112 -0.10 14.45 -11.20
CA PRO A 112 0.95 14.75 -10.20
C PRO A 112 0.44 14.86 -8.76
N THR A 113 -0.87 14.83 -8.53
CA THR A 113 -1.46 14.98 -7.19
C THR A 113 -2.55 13.96 -6.93
N VAL A 114 -2.57 13.41 -5.71
CA VAL A 114 -3.54 12.42 -5.25
C VAL A 114 -4.16 12.89 -3.93
N ASP A 115 -5.48 12.88 -3.85
CA ASP A 115 -6.22 13.05 -2.61
C ASP A 115 -6.74 11.69 -2.14
N LEU A 116 -6.34 11.28 -0.94
CA LEU A 116 -6.99 10.19 -0.21
C LEU A 116 -8.11 10.77 0.65
N LEU A 117 -9.33 10.24 0.48
CA LEU A 117 -10.53 10.77 1.10
C LEU A 117 -10.96 9.87 2.24
N PHE A 118 -11.14 10.43 3.43
CA PHE A 118 -11.58 9.70 4.61
C PHE A 118 -12.79 10.36 5.23
N SER A 119 -13.63 9.54 5.86
CA SER A 119 -14.77 9.99 6.67
C SER A 119 -14.68 9.37 8.05
N ALA A 120 -15.05 10.13 9.07
CA ALA A 120 -15.15 9.62 10.43
C ALA A 120 -16.23 8.53 10.53
N GLU A 121 -15.91 7.43 11.20
CA GLU A 121 -16.88 6.37 11.45
C GLU A 121 -17.70 6.65 12.72
N GLY A 122 -19.01 6.41 12.66
CA GLY A 122 -19.90 6.49 13.83
C GLY A 122 -20.15 7.88 14.41
N VAL A 123 -19.62 8.96 13.80
CA VAL A 123 -19.73 10.33 14.31
C VAL A 123 -20.36 11.26 13.27
N ALA A 124 -21.34 12.05 13.70
CA ALA A 124 -21.90 13.16 12.95
C ALA A 124 -22.06 14.37 13.87
N ILE A 125 -21.58 15.53 13.44
CA ILE A 125 -21.66 16.79 14.19
C ILE A 125 -22.59 17.72 13.43
N SER A 126 -23.70 18.12 14.06
CA SER A 126 -24.75 18.93 13.43
C SER A 126 -25.29 18.33 12.11
N GLY A 127 -25.30 17.00 12.00
CA GLY A 127 -25.78 16.28 10.81
C GLY A 127 -24.74 16.12 9.69
N GLU A 128 -23.53 16.65 9.86
CA GLU A 128 -22.43 16.47 8.91
C GLU A 128 -21.38 15.50 9.44
N ILE A 129 -20.87 14.63 8.56
CA ILE A 129 -19.82 13.66 8.90
C ILE A 129 -18.47 14.38 8.76
N PRO A 130 -17.59 14.35 9.78
CA PRO A 130 -16.23 14.85 9.67
C PRO A 130 -15.46 14.20 8.53
N LYS A 131 -14.71 15.00 7.76
CA LYS A 131 -13.93 14.53 6.62
C LYS A 131 -12.45 14.87 6.79
N MET A 132 -11.60 13.96 6.35
CA MET A 132 -10.16 14.15 6.26
C MET A 132 -9.73 13.92 4.81
N VAL A 133 -8.99 14.87 4.24
CA VAL A 133 -8.42 14.78 2.89
C VAL A 133 -6.92 14.83 3.00
N VAL A 134 -6.24 13.74 2.62
CA VAL A 134 -4.78 13.67 2.59
C VAL A 134 -4.34 13.89 1.15
N ARG A 135 -3.89 15.11 0.85
CA ARG A 135 -3.40 15.53 -0.47
C ARG A 135 -1.89 15.35 -0.56
N ILE A 136 -1.43 14.51 -1.47
CA ILE A 136 -0.03 14.16 -1.61
C ILE A 136 0.43 14.25 -3.07
N PRO A 137 1.72 14.51 -3.33
CA PRO A 137 2.27 14.36 -4.66
C PRO A 137 2.19 12.89 -5.10
N CYS A 138 1.85 12.64 -6.35
CA CYS A 138 1.96 11.29 -6.94
C CYS A 138 3.42 11.03 -7.26
N VAL A 139 4.05 10.17 -6.46
CA VAL A 139 5.46 9.79 -6.64
C VAL A 139 5.52 8.27 -6.77
N VAL A 140 6.26 7.79 -7.76
CA VAL A 140 6.52 6.35 -7.93
C VAL A 140 7.45 5.89 -6.79
N SER A 141 7.06 4.83 -6.09
CA SER A 141 7.88 4.22 -5.03
C SER A 141 9.14 3.55 -5.61
N ASP A 142 10.14 3.31 -4.77
CA ASP A 142 11.39 2.64 -5.15
C ASP A 142 11.17 1.24 -5.73
N ASP A 143 10.06 0.58 -5.36
CA ASP A 143 9.69 -0.74 -5.88
C ASP A 143 9.10 -0.72 -7.30
N GLN A 144 8.85 0.46 -7.86
CA GLN A 144 8.24 0.70 -9.18
C GLN A 144 6.89 0.02 -9.43
N ASN A 145 6.24 -0.49 -8.38
CA ASN A 145 4.95 -1.17 -8.44
C ASN A 145 3.87 -0.40 -7.69
N HIS A 146 4.26 0.59 -6.90
CA HIS A 146 3.35 1.38 -6.09
C HIS A 146 3.59 2.88 -6.20
N ILE A 147 2.58 3.63 -5.79
CA ILE A 147 2.67 5.04 -5.46
C ILE A 147 3.17 5.12 -4.02
N ALA A 148 4.15 5.99 -3.78
CA ALA A 148 4.76 6.14 -2.47
C ALA A 148 3.73 6.60 -1.42
N ALA A 149 3.79 5.97 -0.24
CA ALA A 149 2.90 6.27 0.86
C ALA A 149 3.39 7.49 1.66
N PHE A 150 2.45 8.21 2.25
CA PHE A 150 2.72 9.34 3.14
C PHE A 150 2.18 9.06 4.54
N PRO A 151 2.96 9.34 5.60
CA PRO A 151 2.51 9.13 6.97
C PRO A 151 1.45 10.14 7.39
N ILE A 152 0.40 9.66 8.06
CA ILE A 152 -0.62 10.48 8.71
C ILE A 152 -0.24 10.66 10.18
N PRO A 153 0.15 11.87 10.62
CA PRO A 153 0.73 12.08 11.95
C PRO A 153 -0.34 12.20 13.04
N PHE A 154 -1.07 11.11 13.33
CA PHE A 154 -2.19 11.11 14.29
C PHE A 154 -1.81 11.65 15.67
N ALA A 155 -0.61 11.33 16.17
CA ALA A 155 -0.13 11.88 17.45
C ALA A 155 -0.05 13.42 17.44
N ARG A 156 0.40 14.02 16.33
CA ARG A 156 0.47 15.47 16.17
C ARG A 156 -0.93 16.08 15.99
N ILE A 157 -1.80 15.40 15.24
CA ILE A 157 -3.19 15.83 15.01
C ILE A 157 -3.93 15.85 16.35
N PHE A 158 -3.90 14.77 17.13
CA PHE A 158 -4.60 14.69 18.42
C PHE A 158 -4.05 15.64 19.49
N ALA A 159 -2.78 16.04 19.38
CA ALA A 159 -2.19 17.05 20.27
C ALA A 159 -2.58 18.49 19.89
N SER A 160 -3.13 18.72 18.69
CA SER A 160 -3.52 20.03 18.21
C SER A 160 -4.96 20.41 18.63
N PRO A 161 -5.28 21.72 18.71
CA PRO A 161 -6.64 22.19 18.93
C PRO A 161 -7.62 21.66 17.86
N VAL A 162 -8.77 21.18 18.30
CA VAL A 162 -9.83 20.68 17.42
C VAL A 162 -10.39 21.84 16.60
N SER A 163 -10.12 21.83 15.30
CA SER A 163 -10.62 22.82 14.34
C SER A 163 -10.42 22.32 12.91
N ASP A 164 -11.08 22.97 11.94
CA ASP A 164 -10.74 22.85 10.53
C ASP A 164 -9.30 23.35 10.31
N PHE A 165 -8.37 22.40 10.20
CA PHE A 165 -6.94 22.68 10.19
C PHE A 165 -6.23 22.04 8.99
N GLU A 166 -5.07 22.58 8.67
CA GLU A 166 -4.17 22.08 7.64
C GLU A 166 -2.86 21.61 8.27
N PHE A 167 -2.43 20.38 7.96
CA PHE A 167 -1.15 19.86 8.42
C PHE A 167 -0.23 19.56 7.23
N ASP A 168 0.97 20.14 7.25
CA ASP A 168 2.04 19.72 6.35
C ASP A 168 2.59 18.35 6.79
N ILE A 169 2.75 17.46 5.82
CA ILE A 169 3.31 16.11 6.00
C ILE A 169 4.45 15.88 5.02
N THR A 170 5.42 15.08 5.44
CA THR A 170 6.58 14.68 4.63
C THR A 170 6.79 13.19 4.74
N ALA A 171 7.19 12.55 3.66
CA ALA A 171 7.55 11.13 3.66
C ALA A 171 9.08 10.97 3.55
N PRO A 172 9.68 9.95 4.17
CA PRO A 172 11.10 9.65 4.02
C PRO A 172 11.47 9.46 2.55
N GLY A 173 12.53 10.13 2.10
CA GLY A 173 13.04 10.01 0.72
C GLY A 173 12.27 10.82 -0.33
N ILE A 174 11.14 11.44 0.01
CA ILE A 174 10.36 12.29 -0.90
C ILE A 174 10.63 13.77 -0.60
N ARG A 175 10.94 14.55 -1.64
CA ARG A 175 11.28 15.98 -1.48
C ARG A 175 10.04 16.84 -1.36
N GLU A 176 8.99 16.49 -2.08
CA GLU A 176 7.70 17.17 -2.07
C GLU A 176 6.88 16.76 -0.85
N GLY A 177 6.38 17.75 -0.11
CA GLY A 177 5.46 17.52 1.01
C GLY A 177 4.01 17.33 0.56
N GLY A 178 3.21 16.71 1.41
CA GLY A 178 1.76 16.64 1.31
C GLY A 178 1.07 17.55 2.33
N LYS A 179 -0.26 17.62 2.25
CA LYS A 179 -1.12 18.40 3.15
C LYS A 179 -2.31 17.57 3.58
N ILE A 180 -2.71 17.66 4.85
CA ILE A 180 -3.93 17.05 5.37
C ILE A 180 -4.93 18.17 5.69
N TYR A 181 -6.15 18.03 5.20
CA TYR A 181 -7.24 18.96 5.46
C TYR A 181 -8.33 18.27 6.27
N PHE A 182 -8.79 18.93 7.33
CA PHE A 182 -9.97 18.51 8.09
C PHE A 182 -11.15 19.42 7.81
N ARG A 183 -12.35 18.81 7.77
CA ARG A 183 -13.62 19.51 7.61
C ARG A 183 -14.63 18.99 8.62
N ASN A 184 -15.41 19.90 9.18
CA ASN A 184 -16.53 19.62 10.07
C ASN A 184 -16.09 18.94 11.37
N VAL A 185 -14.96 19.38 11.93
CA VAL A 185 -14.46 18.92 13.22
C VAL A 185 -14.65 20.05 14.25
N VAL A 186 -15.48 19.82 15.28
CA VAL A 186 -15.94 20.91 16.17
C VAL A 186 -15.60 20.66 17.65
N ASP A 187 -15.76 19.43 18.15
CA ASP A 187 -15.65 19.16 19.60
C ASP A 187 -14.50 18.20 19.96
N GLU A 188 -14.33 17.12 19.20
CA GLU A 188 -13.27 16.13 19.40
C GLU A 188 -12.75 15.59 18.07
N TRP A 189 -11.49 15.16 18.06
CA TRP A 189 -10.92 14.45 16.92
C TRP A 189 -11.55 13.06 16.80
N PRO A 190 -12.15 12.71 15.64
CA PRO A 190 -12.61 11.36 15.39
C PRO A 190 -11.49 10.33 15.55
N ARG A 191 -11.84 9.22 16.18
CA ARG A 191 -10.87 8.15 16.45
C ARG A 191 -10.66 7.21 15.27
N GLU A 192 -11.72 6.97 14.52
CA GLU A 192 -11.74 6.02 13.41
C GLU A 192 -11.99 6.76 12.11
N TRP A 193 -11.12 6.55 11.15
CA TRP A 193 -11.18 7.16 9.83
C TRP A 193 -11.28 6.07 8.78
N ALA A 194 -12.47 5.94 8.20
CA ALA A 194 -12.73 5.00 7.12
C ALA A 194 -12.28 5.61 5.78
N TRP A 195 -11.56 4.84 4.99
CA TRP A 195 -11.15 5.23 3.65
C TRP A 195 -12.36 5.19 2.69
N THR A 196 -12.69 6.35 2.12
CA THR A 196 -13.90 6.59 1.33
C THR A 196 -13.62 6.95 -0.12
N GLY A 197 -12.37 6.96 -0.56
CA GLY A 197 -12.03 7.15 -1.95
C GLY A 197 -10.64 7.69 -2.21
N VAL A 198 -10.28 7.73 -3.48
CA VAL A 198 -9.05 8.35 -3.96
C VAL A 198 -9.34 9.16 -5.22
N LYS A 199 -8.72 10.33 -5.33
CA LYS A 199 -8.87 11.20 -6.48
C LYS A 199 -7.51 11.67 -6.99
N PHE A 200 -7.25 11.41 -8.26
CA PHE A 200 -6.06 11.83 -8.98
C PHE A 200 -6.37 13.12 -9.74
N TYR A 201 -5.46 14.08 -9.70
CA TYR A 201 -5.59 15.36 -10.37
C TYR A 201 -4.48 15.55 -11.39
N GLY A 202 -4.87 15.85 -12.62
CA GLY A 202 -3.97 16.23 -13.69
C GLY A 202 -3.47 17.66 -13.54
N LYS A 203 -2.66 18.11 -14.50
CA LYS A 203 -2.24 19.52 -14.60
C LYS A 203 -3.43 20.46 -14.82
N ASP A 204 -4.42 19.98 -15.58
CA ASP A 204 -5.74 20.61 -15.67
C ASP A 204 -6.62 20.06 -14.54
N PRO A 205 -7.19 20.93 -13.66
CA PRO A 205 -8.06 20.49 -12.58
C PRO A 205 -9.32 19.72 -13.02
N SER A 206 -9.71 19.82 -14.30
CA SER A 206 -10.82 19.06 -14.87
C SER A 206 -10.44 17.63 -15.31
N ASP A 207 -9.15 17.34 -15.53
CA ASP A 207 -8.65 15.99 -15.81
C ASP A 207 -8.44 15.26 -14.48
N THR A 208 -9.44 14.49 -14.06
CA THR A 208 -9.38 13.72 -12.81
C THR A 208 -9.74 12.27 -13.01
N LEU A 209 -9.10 11.38 -12.25
CA LEU A 209 -9.56 10.00 -12.04
C LEU A 209 -10.05 9.88 -10.61
N GLU A 210 -11.18 9.23 -10.41
CA GLU A 210 -11.80 9.11 -9.10
C GLU A 210 -12.22 7.67 -8.84
N ILE A 211 -11.94 7.22 -7.62
CA ILE A 211 -12.42 5.97 -7.04
C ILE A 211 -13.24 6.35 -5.81
N THR A 212 -14.49 5.97 -5.82
CA THR A 212 -15.46 6.25 -4.75
C THR A 212 -15.39 5.19 -3.63
N GLY A 213 -15.97 5.49 -2.47
CA GLY A 213 -15.96 4.57 -1.33
C GLY A 213 -16.65 3.23 -1.61
N TYR A 214 -17.70 3.23 -2.42
CA TYR A 214 -18.33 1.99 -2.89
C TYR A 214 -17.36 1.12 -3.69
N GLU A 215 -16.53 1.74 -4.53
CA GLU A 215 -15.55 1.04 -5.35
C GLU A 215 -14.37 0.53 -4.52
N VAL A 216 -13.94 1.30 -3.51
CA VAL A 216 -12.98 0.84 -2.50
C VAL A 216 -13.48 -0.43 -1.83
N ILE A 217 -14.70 -0.41 -1.27
CA ILE A 217 -15.29 -1.57 -0.58
C ILE A 217 -15.52 -2.74 -1.55
N SER A 218 -15.95 -2.46 -2.78
CA SER A 218 -16.21 -3.50 -3.79
C SER A 218 -14.95 -4.27 -4.19
N VAL A 219 -13.76 -3.66 -4.13
CA VAL A 219 -12.51 -4.33 -4.49
C VAL A 219 -11.84 -4.95 -3.26
N LEU A 220 -11.84 -4.26 -2.12
CA LEU A 220 -11.21 -4.74 -0.89
C LEU A 220 -12.04 -5.77 -0.13
N GLY A 221 -13.36 -5.76 -0.32
CA GLY A 221 -14.31 -6.64 0.37
C GLY A 221 -14.81 -6.09 1.72
N GLU A 222 -14.07 -5.18 2.34
CA GLU A 222 -14.44 -4.50 3.60
C GLU A 222 -13.94 -3.05 3.63
N PRO A 223 -14.55 -2.17 4.46
CA PRO A 223 -14.03 -0.82 4.68
C PRO A 223 -12.63 -0.86 5.31
N LEU A 224 -11.69 -0.15 4.70
CA LEU A 224 -10.36 0.04 5.29
C LEU A 224 -10.41 1.19 6.30
N VAL A 225 -10.23 0.87 7.57
CA VAL A 225 -10.17 1.85 8.67
C VAL A 225 -8.71 2.02 9.08
N LEU A 226 -8.25 3.27 9.17
CA LEU A 226 -6.88 3.54 9.60
C LEU A 226 -6.70 3.20 11.08
N PRO A 227 -5.71 2.36 11.44
CA PRO A 227 -5.43 2.08 12.84
C PRO A 227 -4.88 3.34 13.51
N GLN A 228 -5.34 3.62 14.72
CA GLN A 228 -4.69 4.63 15.55
C GLN A 228 -3.29 4.11 15.90
N GLY A 229 -2.25 4.90 15.62
CA GLY A 229 -0.92 4.63 16.16
C GLY A 229 -1.03 4.59 17.68
N GLN A 230 -0.76 3.41 18.27
CA GLN A 230 -0.72 3.23 19.73
C GLN A 230 0.50 3.91 20.34
#